data_AF-A0A8J2K8V1-F1
#
_entry.id   AF-A0A8J2K8V1-F1
#
_cell.length_a   1.000
_cell.length_b   1.000
_cell.length_c   1.000
_cell.angle_alpha   90.00
_cell.angle_beta   90.00
_cell.angle_gamma   90.00
#
_symmetry.space_group_name_H-M   'P 1'
#
loop_
_entity.id
_entity.type
_entity.pdbx_description
1 polymer ?
#
loop_
_entity_poly.entity_id
_entity_poly.type
_entity_poly.pdbx_seq_one_letter_code
_entity_poly.pdbx_strand_id
1 'polypeptide(L)'
;ESWIKSIGGSTLDSNVRRVLSRIFGHEYSLEFNFTGKGGKKSFKKLAICSAVTRAIVEKRGATEDIVERMCANWFRFGKDRNGGRNRRNRNPTVATSR
;
A
#
# COMPACT_ATOMS: atom_id res chain seq x y z
N GLU A 1 7.11 -14.47 8.21
CA GLU A 1 5.67 -14.33 7.85
C GLU A 1 4.69 -14.42 9.03
N SER A 2 4.98 -15.17 10.10
CA SER A 2 4.08 -15.31 11.26
C SER A 2 3.52 -13.97 11.78
N TRP A 3 4.37 -12.94 11.90
CA TRP A 3 3.94 -11.59 12.26
C TRP A 3 2.98 -10.92 11.25
N ILE A 4 3.19 -11.12 9.95
CA ILE A 4 2.29 -10.57 8.91
C ILE A 4 0.90 -11.19 9.07
N LYS A 5 0.85 -12.50 9.31
CA LYS A 5 -0.40 -13.22 9.54
C LYS A 5 -1.11 -12.73 10.80
N SER A 6 -0.41 -12.37 11.88
CA SER A 6 -1.07 -11.96 13.13
C SER A 6 -1.78 -10.60 13.04
N ILE A 7 -1.32 -9.68 12.17
CA ILE A 7 -1.85 -8.30 12.06
C ILE A 7 -3.36 -8.25 11.79
N GLY A 8 -3.86 -9.12 10.90
CA GLY A 8 -5.29 -9.26 10.62
C GLY A 8 -6.02 -7.99 10.15
N GLY A 9 -7.35 -8.04 10.19
CA GLY A 9 -8.27 -6.99 9.74
C GLY A 9 -9.69 -7.54 9.67
N SER A 10 -10.72 -6.70 9.56
CA SER A 10 -12.09 -7.21 9.34
C SER A 10 -12.28 -7.68 7.89
N THR A 11 -11.60 -7.03 6.94
CA THR A 11 -11.67 -7.31 5.50
C THR A 11 -10.29 -7.55 4.91
N LEU A 12 -10.23 -8.06 3.67
CA LEU A 12 -8.98 -8.21 2.91
C LEU A 12 -8.24 -6.87 2.73
N ASP A 13 -8.95 -5.82 2.29
CA ASP A 13 -8.40 -4.47 2.14
C ASP A 13 -7.88 -3.91 3.47
N SER A 14 -8.65 -4.08 4.57
CA SER A 14 -8.20 -3.67 5.91
C SER A 14 -6.93 -4.41 6.33
N ASN A 15 -6.84 -5.72 6.05
CA ASN A 15 -5.66 -6.52 6.35
C ASN A 15 -4.42 -6.02 5.59
N VAL A 16 -4.54 -5.83 4.27
CA VAL A 16 -3.46 -5.28 3.42
C VAL A 16 -3.02 -3.92 3.93
N ARG A 17 -3.97 -3.01 4.21
CA ARG A 17 -3.68 -1.66 4.75
C ARG A 17 -2.91 -1.72 6.06
N ARG A 18 -3.35 -2.55 7.01
CA ARG A 18 -2.75 -2.67 8.34
C ARG A 18 -1.35 -3.28 8.30
N VAL A 19 -1.11 -4.20 7.36
CA VAL A 19 0.21 -4.80 7.11
C VAL A 19 1.15 -3.74 6.51
N LEU A 20 0.75 -3.10 5.41
CA LEU A 20 1.60 -2.13 4.73
C LEU A 20 1.90 -0.90 5.60
N SER A 21 0.96 -0.44 6.41
CA SER A 21 1.17 0.67 7.36
C SER A 21 2.14 0.32 8.51
N ARG A 22 2.40 -0.96 8.79
CA ARG A 22 3.42 -1.37 9.75
C ARG A 22 4.79 -1.57 9.12
N ILE A 23 4.84 -1.87 7.82
CA ILE A 23 6.07 -2.04 7.07
C ILE A 23 6.62 -0.69 6.62
N PHE A 24 5.76 0.20 6.14
CA PHE A 24 6.14 1.49 5.58
C PHE A 24 5.72 2.64 6.49
N GLY A 25 6.72 3.44 6.88
CA GLY A 25 6.48 4.81 7.34
C GLY A 25 5.90 5.67 6.21
N HIS A 26 5.32 6.81 6.58
CA HIS A 26 4.69 7.71 5.60
C HIS A 26 5.67 8.18 4.52
N GLU A 27 6.82 8.74 4.90
CA GLU A 27 7.81 9.26 3.96
C GLU A 27 8.31 8.17 3.01
N TYR A 28 8.68 7.01 3.54
CA TYR A 28 9.08 5.86 2.73
C TYR A 28 7.96 5.40 1.80
N SER A 29 6.69 5.43 2.22
CA SER A 29 5.59 5.06 1.32
C SER A 29 5.47 5.96 0.08
N LEU A 30 5.98 7.19 0.14
CA LEU A 30 5.97 8.14 -0.98
C LEU A 30 7.06 7.84 -2.02
N GLU A 31 8.19 7.26 -1.60
CA GLU A 31 9.29 6.85 -2.49
C GLU A 31 8.98 5.59 -3.31
N PHE A 32 8.00 4.79 -2.87
CA PHE A 32 7.65 3.53 -3.50
C PHE A 32 6.34 3.62 -4.29
N ASN A 33 6.22 2.76 -5.29
CA ASN A 33 4.92 2.30 -5.77
C ASN A 33 5.01 0.80 -6.08
N PHE A 34 3.89 0.19 -6.52
CA PHE A 34 3.87 -1.25 -6.74
C PHE A 34 4.87 -1.72 -7.79
N THR A 35 4.99 -1.02 -8.92
CA THR A 35 5.76 -1.48 -10.10
C THR A 35 7.14 -0.82 -10.23
N GLY A 36 7.39 0.31 -9.57
CA GLY A 36 8.58 1.14 -9.70
C GLY A 36 8.50 2.19 -10.82
N LYS A 37 7.30 2.53 -11.32
CA LYS A 37 7.13 3.52 -12.40
C LYS A 37 7.41 4.95 -11.93
N GLY A 38 7.90 5.81 -12.83
CA GLY A 38 8.03 7.25 -12.61
C GLY A 38 9.10 7.63 -11.58
N GLY A 39 10.25 6.95 -11.59
CA GLY A 39 11.39 7.23 -10.69
C GLY A 39 11.23 6.69 -9.26
N LYS A 40 10.15 5.96 -8.97
CA LYS A 40 9.89 5.36 -7.65
C LYS A 40 10.49 3.97 -7.51
N LYS A 41 10.77 3.57 -6.27
CA LYS A 41 11.21 2.20 -5.94
C LYS A 41 10.05 1.22 -6.11
N SER A 42 10.35 0.00 -6.56
CA SER A 42 9.35 -1.05 -6.85
C SER A 42 9.11 -1.92 -5.63
N PHE A 43 7.90 -1.90 -5.08
CA PHE A 43 7.50 -2.82 -4.00
C PHE A 43 7.48 -4.27 -4.49
N LYS A 44 6.98 -4.54 -5.70
CA LYS A 44 6.88 -5.88 -6.28
C LYS A 44 8.22 -6.61 -6.35
N LYS A 45 9.32 -5.88 -6.48
CA LYS A 45 10.68 -6.45 -6.52
C LYS A 45 11.27 -6.78 -5.15
N LEU A 46 10.63 -6.38 -4.05
CA LEU A 46 11.15 -6.65 -2.71
C LEU A 46 10.68 -8.02 -2.22
N ALA A 47 11.55 -8.76 -1.53
CA ALA A 47 11.19 -10.03 -0.87
C ALA A 47 10.02 -9.89 0.11
N ILE A 48 9.87 -8.72 0.74
CA ILE A 48 8.73 -8.44 1.63
C ILE A 48 7.39 -8.42 0.89
N CYS A 49 7.35 -8.11 -0.41
CA CYS A 49 6.12 -8.20 -1.19
C CYS A 49 5.65 -9.65 -1.30
N SER A 50 6.54 -10.57 -1.68
CA SER A 50 6.23 -12.00 -1.73
C SER A 50 5.76 -12.53 -0.37
N ALA A 51 6.45 -12.14 0.71
CA ALA A 51 6.08 -12.52 2.07
C ALA A 51 4.70 -11.98 2.50
N VAL A 52 4.37 -10.73 2.13
CA VAL A 52 3.05 -10.13 2.39
C VAL A 52 1.97 -10.85 1.59
N THR A 53 2.18 -11.06 0.29
CA THR A 53 1.21 -11.72 -0.59
C THR A 53 0.90 -13.12 -0.08
N ARG A 54 1.92 -13.96 0.14
CA ARG A 54 1.75 -15.33 0.63
C ARG A 54 1.01 -15.39 1.97
N ALA A 55 1.45 -14.59 2.94
CA ALA A 55 0.84 -14.57 4.27
C ALA A 55 -0.65 -14.16 4.24
N ILE A 56 -1.02 -13.22 3.35
CA ILE A 56 -2.41 -12.76 3.22
C ILE A 56 -3.26 -13.77 2.44
N VAL A 57 -2.74 -14.33 1.35
CA VAL A 57 -3.40 -15.39 0.57
C VAL A 57 -3.75 -16.57 1.46
N GLU A 58 -2.78 -17.10 2.20
CA GLU A 58 -2.98 -18.24 3.10
C GLU A 58 -3.98 -17.94 4.22
N LYS A 59 -3.99 -16.70 4.75
CA LYS A 59 -4.91 -16.32 5.84
C LYS A 59 -6.35 -16.04 5.37
N ARG A 60 -6.53 -15.55 4.14
CA ARG A 60 -7.82 -15.02 3.66
C ARG A 60 -8.48 -15.82 2.56
N GLY A 61 -7.79 -16.83 2.01
CA GLY A 61 -8.28 -17.56 0.83
C GLY A 61 -8.45 -16.64 -0.39
N ALA A 62 -7.60 -15.62 -0.52
CA ALA A 62 -7.63 -14.68 -1.64
C ALA A 62 -6.61 -15.11 -2.72
N THR A 63 -6.79 -14.65 -3.96
CA THR A 63 -5.77 -14.86 -5.00
C THR A 63 -4.62 -13.85 -4.86
N GLU A 64 -3.44 -14.22 -5.34
CA GLU A 64 -2.28 -13.31 -5.36
C GLU A 64 -2.60 -12.00 -6.11
N ASP A 65 -3.26 -12.09 -7.26
CA ASP A 65 -3.64 -10.92 -8.08
C ASP A 65 -4.50 -9.92 -7.28
N ILE A 66 -5.50 -10.39 -6.52
CA ILE A 66 -6.33 -9.49 -5.71
C ILE A 66 -5.47 -8.80 -4.65
N VAL A 67 -4.58 -9.54 -3.98
CA VAL A 67 -3.70 -8.98 -2.95
C VAL A 67 -2.73 -7.95 -3.55
N GLU A 68 -2.10 -8.27 -4.68
CA GLU A 68 -1.20 -7.38 -5.41
C GLU A 68 -1.91 -6.08 -5.83
N ARG A 69 -3.15 -6.17 -6.36
CA ARG A 69 -3.97 -5.00 -6.70
C ARG A 69 -4.28 -4.13 -5.49
N MET A 70 -4.58 -4.74 -4.33
CA MET A 70 -4.81 -4.01 -3.08
C MET A 70 -3.54 -3.32 -2.59
N CYS A 71 -2.38 -3.98 -2.68
CA CYS A 71 -1.08 -3.36 -2.41
C CYS A 71 -0.81 -2.18 -3.34
N ALA A 72 -1.10 -2.32 -4.63
CA ALA A 72 -0.95 -1.24 -5.60
C ALA A 72 -1.85 -0.04 -5.31
N ASN A 73 -3.12 -0.29 -4.99
CA ASN A 73 -4.06 0.74 -4.57
C ASN A 73 -3.59 1.43 -3.28
N TRP A 74 -3.01 0.68 -2.34
CA TRP A 74 -2.43 1.27 -1.16
C TRP A 74 -1.34 2.29 -1.52
N PHE A 75 -0.33 1.95 -2.32
CA PHE A 75 0.69 2.93 -2.71
C PHE A 75 0.13 4.10 -3.52
N ARG A 76 -0.87 3.87 -4.38
CA ARG A 76 -1.52 4.92 -5.18
C ARG A 76 -2.06 6.05 -4.30
N PHE A 77 -2.70 5.71 -3.18
CA PHE A 77 -3.27 6.69 -2.24
C PHE A 77 -2.30 7.10 -1.11
N GLY A 78 -0.99 6.81 -1.24
CA GLY A 78 0.01 7.18 -0.24
C GLY A 78 0.07 8.68 0.06
N LYS A 79 -0.07 9.51 -0.98
CA LYS A 79 -0.08 10.98 -0.86
C LYS A 79 -1.29 11.52 -0.09
N ASP A 80 -2.36 10.75 0.01
CA ASP A 80 -3.60 11.16 0.70
C ASP A 80 -3.58 10.83 2.19
N ARG A 81 -2.65 9.96 2.61
CA ARG A 81 -2.44 9.61 4.02
C ARG A 81 -1.84 10.79 4.77
N ASN A 82 -1.86 10.70 6.11
CA ASN A 82 -1.30 11.71 7.01
C ASN A 82 -1.83 13.14 6.74
N GLY A 83 -3.14 13.26 6.53
CA GLY A 83 -3.81 14.54 6.26
C GLY A 83 -3.62 15.10 4.85
N GLY A 84 -2.94 14.38 3.94
CA GLY A 84 -2.70 14.83 2.57
C GLY A 84 -3.97 15.12 1.78
N ARG A 85 -5.02 14.30 1.96
CA ARG A 85 -6.34 14.56 1.35
C ARG A 85 -6.94 15.89 1.81
N ASN A 86 -6.87 16.19 3.10
CA ASN A 86 -7.39 17.44 3.65
C ASN A 86 -6.58 18.64 3.16
N ARG A 87 -5.26 18.53 3.03
CA ARG A 87 -4.40 19.57 2.43
C ARG A 87 -4.77 19.85 0.97
N ARG A 88 -5.02 18.81 0.16
CA ARG A 88 -5.49 18.97 -1.24
C ARG A 88 -6.84 19.67 -1.32
N ASN A 89 -7.76 19.32 -0.43
CA ASN A 89 -9.08 19.95 -0.39
C ASN A 89 -9.03 21.42 0.06
N ARG A 90 -8.06 21.80 0.91
CA ARG A 90 -7.86 23.18 1.38
C ARG A 90 -7.15 24.06 0.35
N ASN A 91 -6.27 23.50 -0.49
CA ASN A 91 -5.55 24.22 -1.55
C ASN A 91 -5.86 23.66 -2.95
N PRO A 92 -7.07 23.90 -3.50
CA PRO A 92 -7.47 23.38 -4.81
C PRO A 92 -6.67 23.98 -5.99
N THR A 93 -5.96 25.10 -5.81
CA THR A 93 -5.29 25.87 -6.87
C THR A 93 -4.05 25.21 -7.50
N VAL A 94 -3.49 24.14 -6.91
CA VAL A 94 -2.34 23.42 -7.49
C VAL A 94 -2.76 22.22 -8.36
N ALA A 95 -4.06 21.90 -8.41
CA ALA A 95 -4.57 20.73 -9.13
C ALA A 95 -4.90 20.98 -10.62
N THR A 96 -4.84 22.23 -11.09
CA THR A 96 -5.20 22.61 -12.47
C THR A 96 -4.00 23.28 -13.16
N SER A 97 -3.02 22.47 -13.55
CA SER A 97 -2.10 22.81 -14.64
C SER A 97 -1.74 21.50 -15.32
N ARG A 98 -2.54 21.16 -16.32
CA ARG A 98 -2.21 20.25 -17.41
C ARG A 98 -2.48 20.99 -18.69
#